data_AF-A0A2V9KE18-F1
#
_entry.id   AF-A0A2V9KE18-F1
#
_cell.length_a   1.000
_cell.length_b   1.000
_cell.length_c   1.000
_cell.angle_alpha   90.00
_cell.angle_beta   90.00
_cell.angle_gamma   90.00
#
_symmetry.space_group_name_H-M   'P 1'
#
loop_
_entity.id
_entity.type
_entity.pdbx_description
1 polymer ?
#
loop_
_entity_poly.entity_id
_entity_poly.type
_entity_poly.pdbx_seq_one_letter_code
_entity_poly.pdbx_strand_id
1 'polypeptide(L)'
;MRNLSANEQRPEPFGPDFLIAIRALVNVHHSIYRKIPPQGIYFESLVEEAFRQIRKPFAVIEPTARNQPTHDLLVEGLRISLKTETGLGTDSEYVHMTKLCTTEREPWEPRVLIARVMEHLSRYDIILTLRAIWETPLIHYQWLEIPVETLRRIEGAQLASVGRRTGRSSLAADVLRGEEKIFRVHFDGSDGKCQISRLRIRHCRMLLEWDFRVRE
;
A
#
# COMPACT_ATOMS: atom_id res chain seq x y z
N MET A 1 21.28 23.71 18.39
CA MET A 1 20.12 23.86 19.29
C MET A 1 19.02 22.93 18.80
N ARG A 2 18.59 22.03 19.70
CA ARG A 2 17.46 21.08 19.63
C ARG A 2 17.46 20.04 18.51
N ASN A 3 18.00 18.87 18.88
CA ASN A 3 17.51 17.56 18.46
C ASN A 3 15.99 17.52 18.52
N LEU A 4 15.36 17.14 17.42
CA LEU A 4 14.02 16.57 17.42
C LEU A 4 14.12 15.24 16.69
N SER A 5 14.46 14.19 17.45
CA SER A 5 14.03 12.85 17.11
C SER A 5 12.50 12.85 17.22
N ALA A 6 11.82 13.19 16.12
CA ALA A 6 10.36 13.10 16.01
C ALA A 6 9.93 11.63 15.86
N ASN A 7 10.42 10.78 16.75
CA ASN A 7 9.86 9.48 17.06
C ASN A 7 9.03 9.64 18.36
N GLU A 8 8.27 10.73 18.44
CA GLU A 8 7.20 10.85 19.43
C GLU A 8 6.27 9.68 19.18
N GLN A 9 6.09 8.87 20.23
CA GLN A 9 5.35 7.62 20.26
C GLN A 9 3.92 7.87 19.81
N ARG A 10 3.68 7.75 18.51
CA ARG A 10 2.34 7.54 17.99
C ARG A 10 1.81 6.27 18.68
N PRO A 11 0.62 6.30 19.31
CA PRO A 11 -0.02 5.06 19.72
C PRO A 11 -0.09 4.18 18.48
N GLU A 12 0.58 3.04 18.53
CA GLU A 12 0.66 2.16 17.39
C GLU A 12 -0.52 1.19 17.46
N PRO A 13 -1.52 1.32 16.58
CA PRO A 13 -2.69 0.46 16.67
C PRO A 13 -2.36 -1.01 16.35
N PHE A 14 -1.20 -1.28 15.77
CA PHE A 14 -0.71 -2.59 15.33
C PHE A 14 0.09 -3.33 16.41
N GLY A 15 -0.43 -3.37 17.64
CA GLY A 15 0.19 -4.12 18.73
C GLY A 15 0.24 -5.64 18.47
N PRO A 16 0.96 -6.41 19.31
CA PRO A 16 1.14 -7.85 19.14
C PRO A 16 -0.18 -8.62 18.94
N ASP A 17 -1.23 -8.27 19.69
CA ASP A 17 -2.54 -8.93 19.58
C ASP A 17 -3.16 -8.75 18.19
N PHE A 18 -3.02 -7.55 17.59
CA PHE A 18 -3.51 -7.28 16.24
C PHE A 18 -2.76 -8.15 15.22
N LEU A 19 -1.43 -8.21 15.35
CA LEU A 19 -0.57 -8.99 14.45
C LEU A 19 -0.86 -10.49 14.54
N ILE A 20 -1.14 -10.99 15.74
CA ILE A 20 -1.59 -12.37 15.95
C ILE A 20 -2.95 -12.60 15.29
N ALA A 21 -3.91 -11.70 15.50
CA ALA A 21 -5.27 -11.82 14.96
C ALA A 21 -5.26 -11.81 13.42
N ILE A 22 -4.57 -10.85 12.78
CA ILE A 22 -4.54 -10.76 11.32
C ILE A 22 -3.86 -11.99 10.69
N ARG A 23 -2.78 -12.49 11.28
CA ARG A 23 -2.13 -13.73 10.82
C ARG A 23 -3.06 -14.93 10.94
N ALA A 24 -3.77 -15.06 12.06
CA ALA A 24 -4.72 -16.15 12.27
C ALA A 24 -5.86 -16.11 11.23
N LEU A 25 -6.42 -14.93 10.97
CA LEU A 25 -7.47 -14.71 9.98
C LEU A 25 -7.01 -15.03 8.56
N VAL A 26 -5.81 -14.59 8.18
CA VAL A 26 -5.21 -14.94 6.88
C VAL A 26 -5.02 -16.46 6.76
N ASN A 27 -4.50 -17.12 7.80
CA ASN A 27 -4.34 -18.58 7.80
C ASN A 27 -5.68 -19.33 7.71
N VAL A 28 -6.72 -18.85 8.40
CA VAL A 28 -8.08 -19.41 8.31
C VAL A 28 -8.62 -19.25 6.89
N HIS A 29 -8.49 -18.06 6.29
CA HIS A 29 -8.87 -17.82 4.90
C HIS A 29 -8.18 -18.82 3.96
N HIS A 30 -6.88 -19.05 4.14
CA HIS A 30 -6.14 -20.02 3.33
C HIS A 30 -6.54 -21.47 3.56
N SER A 31 -6.96 -21.82 4.78
CA SER A 31 -7.39 -23.19 5.10
C SER A 31 -8.62 -23.66 4.31
N ILE A 32 -9.40 -22.73 3.76
CA ILE A 32 -10.57 -23.01 2.93
C ILE A 32 -10.16 -23.52 1.53
N TYR A 33 -8.97 -23.13 1.06
CA TYR A 33 -8.49 -23.48 -0.27
C TYR A 33 -7.64 -24.74 -0.23
N ARG A 34 -7.94 -25.69 -1.12
CA ARG A 34 -7.13 -26.90 -1.29
C ARG A 34 -5.76 -26.65 -1.92
N LYS A 35 -5.66 -25.60 -2.75
CA LYS A 35 -4.47 -25.21 -3.52
C LYS A 35 -4.12 -23.75 -3.23
N ILE A 36 -3.24 -23.18 -4.04
CA ILE A 36 -2.94 -21.74 -4.00
C ILE A 36 -4.26 -20.95 -4.06
N PRO A 37 -4.51 -20.04 -3.11
CA PRO A 37 -5.69 -19.20 -3.07
C PRO A 37 -5.83 -18.34 -4.33
N PRO A 38 -7.07 -17.94 -4.69
CA PRO A 38 -7.27 -16.96 -5.75
C PRO A 38 -6.56 -15.65 -5.44
N GLN A 39 -6.16 -14.93 -6.50
CA GLN A 39 -5.69 -13.56 -6.38
C GLN A 39 -6.84 -12.68 -5.88
N GLY A 40 -6.55 -11.83 -4.90
CA GLY A 40 -7.58 -11.05 -4.20
C GLY A 40 -8.02 -11.74 -2.91
N ILE A 41 -7.32 -11.41 -1.84
CA ILE A 41 -7.81 -11.65 -0.48
C ILE A 41 -8.74 -10.49 -0.10
N TYR A 42 -9.84 -10.75 0.62
CA TYR A 42 -10.75 -9.72 1.16
C TYR A 42 -10.07 -8.95 2.29
N PHE A 43 -9.00 -8.26 1.92
CA PHE A 43 -7.99 -7.77 2.83
C PHE A 43 -8.55 -6.77 3.83
N GLU A 44 -9.36 -5.84 3.33
CA GLU A 44 -10.05 -4.84 4.11
C GLU A 44 -10.90 -5.49 5.21
N SER A 45 -11.66 -6.53 4.86
CA SER A 45 -12.48 -7.27 5.80
C SER A 45 -11.66 -8.04 6.85
N LEU A 46 -10.49 -8.59 6.48
CA LEU A 46 -9.62 -9.28 7.44
C LEU A 46 -9.00 -8.29 8.45
N VAL A 47 -8.61 -7.10 8.01
CA VAL A 47 -8.06 -6.06 8.90
C VAL A 47 -9.13 -5.55 9.86
N GLU A 48 -10.31 -5.25 9.35
CA GLU A 48 -11.47 -4.85 10.15
C GLU A 48 -11.81 -5.92 11.21
N GLU A 49 -11.86 -7.19 10.81
CA GLU A 49 -12.14 -8.28 11.73
C GLU A 49 -11.03 -8.47 12.77
N ALA A 50 -9.75 -8.33 12.40
CA ALA A 50 -8.63 -8.38 13.35
C ALA A 50 -8.77 -7.31 14.44
N PHE A 51 -9.14 -6.07 14.08
CA PHE A 51 -9.40 -5.01 15.04
C PHE A 51 -10.61 -5.29 15.95
N ARG A 52 -11.67 -5.90 15.41
CA ARG A 52 -12.83 -6.34 16.21
C ARG A 52 -12.46 -7.41 17.24
N GLN A 53 -11.66 -8.40 16.85
CA GLN A 53 -11.28 -9.51 17.72
C GLN A 53 -10.43 -9.10 18.91
N ILE A 54 -9.52 -8.13 18.74
CA ILE A 54 -8.68 -7.61 19.83
C ILE A 54 -9.43 -6.66 20.77
N ARG A 55 -10.76 -6.58 20.66
CA ARG A 55 -11.66 -5.79 21.50
C ARG A 55 -11.24 -4.33 21.66
N LYS A 56 -10.75 -3.72 20.59
CA LYS A 56 -10.63 -2.25 20.47
C LYS A 56 -11.86 -1.75 19.68
N PRO A 57 -13.00 -1.45 20.34
CA PRO A 57 -14.25 -1.09 19.65
C PRO A 57 -14.25 0.31 19.01
N PHE A 58 -13.09 0.91 18.70
CA PHE A 58 -12.98 2.35 18.39
C PHE A 58 -12.47 2.66 16.98
N ALA A 59 -12.35 1.67 16.10
CA ALA A 59 -12.29 2.00 14.69
C ALA A 59 -13.68 2.50 14.29
N VAL A 60 -13.85 3.81 14.12
CA VAL A 60 -14.97 4.32 13.33
C VAL A 60 -14.68 3.84 11.92
N ILE A 61 -15.17 2.64 11.61
CA ILE A 61 -15.28 2.14 10.26
C ILE A 61 -16.49 2.87 9.73
N GLU A 62 -16.27 4.11 9.30
CA GLU A 62 -17.22 4.78 8.43
C GLU A 62 -17.03 4.13 7.06
N PRO A 63 -17.91 3.23 6.61
CA PRO A 63 -17.95 2.86 5.21
C PRO A 63 -18.30 4.14 4.47
N THR A 64 -17.30 4.86 3.99
CA THR A 64 -17.55 5.87 2.98
C THR A 64 -18.17 5.12 1.81
N ALA A 65 -19.27 5.65 1.26
CA ALA A 65 -20.03 4.94 0.24
C ALA A 65 -19.07 4.41 -0.83
N ARG A 66 -19.26 3.17 -1.32
CA ARG A 66 -18.35 2.56 -2.32
C ARG A 66 -17.93 3.62 -3.36
N ASN A 67 -16.62 3.81 -3.54
CA ASN A 67 -16.00 4.83 -4.41
C ASN A 67 -15.95 6.27 -3.85
N GLN A 68 -16.14 6.49 -2.56
CA GLN A 68 -15.88 7.80 -1.96
C GLN A 68 -14.38 8.02 -1.74
N PRO A 69 -13.88 9.24 -2.05
CA PRO A 69 -12.46 9.55 -2.03
C PRO A 69 -11.93 9.82 -0.62
N THR A 70 -11.92 8.83 0.28
CA THR A 70 -11.47 8.97 1.67
C THR A 70 -10.43 7.92 2.08
N HIS A 71 -10.25 7.68 3.39
CA HIS A 71 -9.42 6.61 3.95
C HIS A 71 -10.23 5.30 4.02
N ASP A 72 -9.53 4.16 4.06
CA ASP A 72 -10.19 2.85 4.16
C ASP A 72 -10.59 2.54 5.60
N LEU A 73 -9.77 2.95 6.59
CA LEU A 73 -10.05 2.79 8.02
C LEU A 73 -9.57 4.02 8.82
N LEU A 74 -10.30 4.35 9.89
CA LEU A 74 -9.85 5.28 10.93
C LEU A 74 -9.70 4.51 12.24
N VAL A 75 -8.47 4.37 12.74
CA VAL A 75 -8.16 3.61 13.96
C VAL A 75 -7.38 4.50 14.91
N GLU A 76 -7.92 4.79 16.10
CA GLU A 76 -7.24 5.62 17.11
C GLU A 76 -6.74 6.98 16.55
N GLY A 77 -7.54 7.60 15.66
CA GLY A 77 -7.20 8.88 15.00
C GLY A 77 -6.21 8.76 13.83
N LEU A 78 -5.74 7.55 13.52
CA LEU A 78 -4.86 7.25 12.40
C LEU A 78 -5.70 6.82 11.18
N ARG A 79 -5.58 7.58 10.08
CA ARG A 79 -6.24 7.32 8.79
C ARG A 79 -5.39 6.37 7.96
N ILE A 80 -5.94 5.24 7.59
CA ILE A 80 -5.22 4.13 6.96
C ILE A 80 -5.78 3.88 5.57
N SER A 81 -4.90 3.70 4.58
CA SER A 81 -5.27 3.03 3.33
C SER A 81 -4.75 1.59 3.31
N LEU A 82 -5.54 0.68 2.74
CA LEU A 82 -5.24 -0.74 2.63
C LEU A 82 -4.91 -1.09 1.19
N LYS A 83 -3.83 -1.84 0.99
CA LYS A 83 -3.37 -2.33 -0.30
C LYS A 83 -2.97 -3.80 -0.23
N THR A 84 -3.10 -4.50 -1.34
CA THR A 84 -2.60 -5.86 -1.50
C THR A 84 -1.60 -5.93 -2.65
N GLU A 85 -0.62 -6.80 -2.52
CA GLU A 85 0.30 -7.17 -3.59
C GLU A 85 0.42 -8.70 -3.61
N THR A 86 -0.05 -9.34 -4.68
CA THR A 86 -0.10 -10.81 -4.76
C THR A 86 0.19 -11.28 -6.18
N GLY A 87 0.83 -12.45 -6.30
CA GLY A 87 0.98 -13.17 -7.57
C GLY A 87 2.41 -13.61 -7.89
N LEU A 88 2.55 -14.33 -9.02
CA LEU A 88 3.75 -15.05 -9.50
C LEU A 88 4.96 -14.17 -9.88
N GLY A 89 4.97 -12.89 -9.51
CA GLY A 89 6.08 -11.97 -9.75
C GLY A 89 6.25 -10.94 -8.63
N THR A 90 5.64 -11.19 -7.47
CA THR A 90 5.81 -10.34 -6.29
C THR A 90 7.25 -10.48 -5.79
N ASP A 91 8.00 -9.39 -5.80
CA ASP A 91 9.41 -9.35 -5.45
C ASP A 91 9.58 -9.20 -3.93
N SER A 92 10.44 -9.99 -3.29
CA SER A 92 10.60 -9.94 -1.83
C SER A 92 11.21 -8.64 -1.31
N GLU A 93 11.96 -7.89 -2.13
CA GLU A 93 12.67 -6.66 -1.76
C GLU A 93 12.00 -5.36 -2.22
N TYR A 94 11.06 -5.45 -3.17
CA TYR A 94 10.41 -4.29 -3.78
C TYR A 94 8.89 -4.37 -3.75
N VAL A 95 8.25 -3.33 -3.21
CA VAL A 95 6.81 -3.14 -3.32
C VAL A 95 6.46 -2.59 -4.71
N HIS A 96 5.50 -3.24 -5.37
CA HIS A 96 4.86 -2.76 -6.59
C HIS A 96 3.35 -2.53 -6.36
N MET A 97 2.94 -1.27 -6.45
CA MET A 97 1.54 -0.87 -6.36
C MET A 97 1.03 -0.49 -7.75
N THR A 98 0.27 -1.39 -8.36
CA THR A 98 -0.29 -1.21 -9.71
C THR A 98 -1.35 -0.13 -9.79
N LYS A 99 -1.95 0.27 -8.66
CA LYS A 99 -2.91 1.37 -8.54
C LYS A 99 -2.81 2.03 -7.16
N LEU A 100 -2.12 3.16 -7.08
CA LEU A 100 -2.20 4.08 -5.95
C LEU A 100 -3.56 4.80 -5.99
N CYS A 101 -3.83 5.51 -7.08
CA CYS A 101 -5.07 6.24 -7.32
C CYS A 101 -5.41 6.31 -8.82
N THR A 102 -6.64 6.71 -9.14
CA THR A 102 -7.04 7.05 -10.52
C THR A 102 -6.65 8.49 -10.84
N THR A 103 -6.28 8.73 -12.10
CA THR A 103 -5.89 10.02 -12.67
C THR A 103 -6.51 10.23 -14.04
N GLU A 104 -7.60 9.53 -14.35
CA GLU A 104 -8.20 9.41 -15.69
C GLU A 104 -8.66 10.74 -16.34
N ARG A 105 -8.87 11.78 -15.54
CA ARG A 105 -9.46 13.06 -15.97
C ARG A 105 -8.46 13.93 -16.73
N GLU A 106 -8.91 14.70 -17.71
CA GLU A 106 -8.09 15.77 -18.31
C GLU A 106 -7.98 16.99 -17.35
N PRO A 107 -6.95 17.84 -17.47
CA PRO A 107 -5.82 17.74 -18.39
C PRO A 107 -4.75 16.73 -17.92
N TRP A 108 -4.12 16.03 -18.86
CA TRP A 108 -3.02 15.09 -18.63
C TRP A 108 -1.65 15.79 -18.66
N GLU A 109 -1.42 16.62 -17.64
CA GLU A 109 -0.19 17.40 -17.51
C GLU A 109 0.55 17.04 -16.22
N PRO A 110 1.90 17.03 -16.21
CA PRO A 110 2.70 16.66 -15.05
C PRO A 110 2.25 17.29 -13.73
N ARG A 111 2.05 18.62 -13.72
CA ARG A 111 1.66 19.37 -12.52
C ARG A 111 0.28 18.94 -12.00
N VAL A 112 -0.67 18.72 -12.90
CA VAL A 112 -2.04 18.32 -12.56
C VAL A 112 -2.09 16.90 -12.02
N LEU A 113 -1.31 15.98 -12.61
CA LEU A 113 -1.21 14.61 -12.14
C LEU A 113 -0.56 14.53 -10.75
N ILE A 114 0.52 15.28 -10.51
CA ILE A 114 1.16 15.38 -9.20
C ILE A 114 0.17 15.94 -8.16
N ALA A 115 -0.54 17.03 -8.48
CA ALA A 115 -1.52 17.63 -7.56
C ALA A 115 -2.61 16.63 -7.15
N ARG A 116 -3.12 15.82 -8.09
CA ARG A 116 -4.11 14.77 -7.80
C ARG A 116 -3.57 13.68 -6.88
N VAL A 117 -2.31 13.28 -7.05
CA VAL A 117 -1.67 12.33 -6.14
C VAL A 117 -1.51 12.93 -4.76
N MET A 118 -1.11 14.20 -4.65
CA MET A 118 -1.00 14.88 -3.35
C MET A 118 -2.36 14.99 -2.65
N GLU A 119 -3.42 15.35 -3.37
CA GLU A 119 -4.79 15.36 -2.85
C GLU A 119 -5.26 13.95 -2.44
N HIS A 120 -4.85 12.92 -3.16
CA HIS A 120 -5.16 11.55 -2.79
C HIS A 120 -4.41 11.12 -1.52
N LEU A 121 -3.11 11.39 -1.44
CA LEU A 121 -2.25 11.07 -0.30
C LEU A 121 -2.62 11.89 0.95
N SER A 122 -3.29 13.04 0.83
CA SER A 122 -3.71 13.81 2.02
C SER A 122 -4.83 13.13 2.84
N ARG A 123 -5.48 12.11 2.27
CA ARG A 123 -6.64 11.42 2.86
C ARG A 123 -6.26 10.45 3.97
N TYR A 124 -5.04 9.97 3.98
CA TYR A 124 -4.54 8.98 4.94
C TYR A 124 -3.13 9.34 5.40
N ASP A 125 -2.73 8.79 6.55
CA ASP A 125 -1.42 9.06 7.15
C ASP A 125 -0.43 7.94 6.82
N ILE A 126 -0.92 6.71 6.63
CA ILE A 126 -0.13 5.53 6.25
C ILE A 126 -0.88 4.66 5.24
N ILE A 127 -0.14 3.79 4.57
CA ILE A 127 -0.69 2.69 3.77
C ILE A 127 -0.22 1.38 4.39
N LEU A 128 -1.14 0.48 4.71
CA LEU A 128 -0.82 -0.90 5.05
C LEU A 128 -0.90 -1.77 3.81
N THR A 129 0.11 -2.59 3.60
CA THR A 129 0.17 -3.51 2.46
C THR A 129 0.36 -4.94 2.93
N LEU A 130 -0.60 -5.81 2.60
CA LEU A 130 -0.40 -7.26 2.67
C LEU A 130 0.26 -7.73 1.37
N ARG A 131 1.43 -8.37 1.49
CA ARG A 131 2.15 -8.93 0.36
C ARG A 131 2.14 -10.44 0.46
N ALA A 132 1.84 -11.12 -0.63
CA ALA A 132 1.93 -12.57 -0.75
C ALA A 132 2.96 -12.91 -1.84
N ILE A 133 4.14 -13.34 -1.41
CA ILE A 133 5.25 -13.73 -2.28
C ILE A 133 5.17 -15.25 -2.48
N TRP A 134 4.95 -15.67 -3.73
CA TRP A 134 4.65 -17.06 -4.06
C TRP A 134 5.94 -17.82 -4.36
N GLU A 135 6.37 -18.66 -3.40
CA GLU A 135 7.58 -19.49 -3.47
C GLU A 135 7.19 -20.94 -3.16
N THR A 136 6.46 -21.58 -4.08
CA THR A 136 5.84 -22.90 -3.84
C THR A 136 6.87 -23.93 -3.34
N PRO A 137 6.55 -24.73 -2.29
CA PRO A 137 5.22 -24.92 -1.69
C PRO A 137 4.85 -23.88 -0.62
N LEU A 138 5.64 -22.82 -0.45
CA LEU A 138 5.37 -21.75 0.52
C LEU A 138 4.76 -20.51 -0.14
N ILE A 139 4.01 -19.77 0.65
CA ILE A 139 3.70 -18.37 0.38
C ILE A 139 4.29 -17.59 1.54
N HIS A 140 5.25 -16.72 1.25
CA HIS A 140 5.85 -15.82 2.22
C HIS A 140 5.00 -14.55 2.30
N TYR A 141 4.43 -14.28 3.46
CA TYR A 141 3.63 -13.09 3.72
C TYR A 141 4.48 -12.01 4.36
N GLN A 142 4.27 -10.78 3.90
CA GLN A 142 4.82 -9.59 4.53
C GLN A 142 3.69 -8.59 4.82
N TRP A 143 3.71 -8.07 6.03
CA TRP A 143 2.83 -7.03 6.53
C TRP A 143 3.64 -5.75 6.64
N LEU A 144 3.41 -4.80 5.72
CA LEU A 144 4.18 -3.56 5.66
C LEU A 144 3.33 -2.35 5.98
N GLU A 145 3.91 -1.42 6.73
CA GLU A 145 3.48 -0.03 6.76
C GLU A 145 4.36 0.80 5.82
N ILE A 146 3.73 1.49 4.87
CA ILE A 146 4.37 2.48 4.00
C ILE A 146 4.01 3.87 4.54
N PRO A 147 4.98 4.64 5.04
CA PRO A 147 4.75 6.02 5.44
C PRO A 147 4.31 6.85 4.22
N VAL A 148 3.21 7.59 4.33
CA VAL A 148 2.74 8.48 3.24
C VAL A 148 3.79 9.52 2.88
N GLU A 149 4.57 9.97 3.85
CA GLU A 149 5.66 10.92 3.64
C GLU A 149 6.74 10.39 2.67
N THR A 150 6.95 9.08 2.62
CA THR A 150 7.81 8.46 1.61
C THR A 150 7.26 8.73 0.21
N LEU A 151 5.94 8.58 0.01
CA LEU A 151 5.29 8.79 -1.29
C LEU A 151 5.10 10.26 -1.65
N ARG A 152 4.96 11.17 -0.68
CA ARG A 152 4.82 12.62 -0.92
C ARG A 152 6.01 13.23 -1.66
N ARG A 153 7.17 12.57 -1.65
CA ARG A 153 8.33 12.94 -2.49
C ARG A 153 8.03 13.01 -3.99
N ILE A 154 6.91 12.43 -4.45
CA ILE A 154 6.38 12.63 -5.82
C ILE A 154 6.18 14.12 -6.15
N GLU A 155 5.94 14.98 -5.16
CA GLU A 155 5.76 16.42 -5.37
C GLU A 155 6.96 17.07 -6.08
N GLY A 156 8.18 16.61 -5.78
CA GLY A 156 9.42 17.08 -6.42
C GLY A 156 9.81 16.31 -7.68
N ALA A 157 9.01 15.38 -8.17
CA ALA A 157 9.38 14.49 -9.24
C ALA A 157 9.33 15.18 -10.63
N GLN A 158 10.39 15.00 -11.42
CA GLN A 158 10.45 15.51 -12.79
C GLN A 158 9.93 14.45 -13.76
N LEU A 159 8.62 14.52 -14.05
CA LEU A 159 7.96 13.56 -14.93
C LEU A 159 8.39 13.75 -16.38
N ALA A 160 8.78 12.65 -17.02
CA ALA A 160 9.09 12.57 -18.44
C ALA A 160 8.13 11.62 -19.15
N SER A 161 7.87 11.89 -20.43
CA SER A 161 7.07 10.99 -21.28
C SER A 161 7.78 9.65 -21.46
N VAL A 162 7.05 8.56 -21.30
CA VAL A 162 7.51 7.20 -21.50
C VAL A 162 6.53 6.42 -22.38
N GLY A 163 7.08 5.48 -23.16
CA GLY A 163 6.30 4.71 -24.13
C GLY A 163 6.10 5.44 -25.46
N ARG A 164 5.26 4.87 -26.32
CA ARG A 164 5.08 5.31 -27.73
C ARG A 164 3.67 5.85 -28.03
N ARG A 165 2.79 5.92 -27.04
CA ARG A 165 1.40 6.33 -27.24
C ARG A 165 1.33 7.82 -27.61
N THR A 166 0.59 8.13 -28.66
CA THR A 166 0.26 9.50 -29.06
C THR A 166 -0.96 10.01 -28.27
N GLY A 167 -0.98 11.30 -27.93
CA GLY A 167 -2.00 11.90 -27.05
C GLY A 167 -1.64 11.76 -25.57
N ARG A 168 -2.48 11.05 -24.79
CA ARG A 168 -2.25 10.79 -23.36
C ARG A 168 -1.09 9.81 -23.15
N SER A 169 0.15 10.29 -23.30
CA SER A 169 1.35 9.48 -23.11
C SER A 169 1.57 9.17 -21.64
N SER A 170 2.08 7.98 -21.33
CA SER A 170 2.43 7.66 -19.94
C SER A 170 3.56 8.57 -19.48
N LEU A 171 3.52 9.00 -18.22
CA LEU A 171 4.55 9.85 -17.64
C LEU A 171 5.21 9.13 -16.47
N ALA A 172 6.52 9.25 -16.31
CA ALA A 172 7.23 8.60 -15.22
C ALA A 172 8.41 9.42 -14.71
N ALA A 173 8.75 9.19 -13.44
CA ALA A 173 9.94 9.72 -12.82
C ALA A 173 10.49 8.75 -11.79
N ASP A 174 11.80 8.73 -11.65
CA ASP A 174 12.45 8.14 -10.49
C ASP A 174 12.42 9.15 -9.34
N VAL A 175 11.97 8.72 -8.16
CA VAL A 175 11.88 9.55 -6.96
C VAL A 175 13.09 9.26 -6.07
N LEU A 176 13.84 10.31 -5.76
CA LEU A 176 15.13 10.22 -5.10
C LEU A 176 15.12 10.81 -3.68
N ARG A 177 16.06 10.37 -2.85
CA ARG A 177 16.47 11.02 -1.60
C ARG A 177 17.99 11.13 -1.59
N GLY A 178 18.48 12.33 -1.88
CA GLY A 178 19.88 12.49 -2.29
C GLY A 178 20.11 11.75 -3.60
N GLU A 179 21.13 10.90 -3.65
CA GLU A 179 21.44 10.06 -4.82
C GLU A 179 20.69 8.71 -4.83
N GLU A 180 20.05 8.37 -3.71
CA GLU A 180 19.33 7.10 -3.57
C GLU A 180 17.98 7.17 -4.28
N LYS A 181 17.76 6.25 -5.23
CA LYS A 181 16.42 5.99 -5.77
C LYS A 181 15.56 5.23 -4.76
N ILE A 182 14.48 5.86 -4.30
CA ILE A 182 13.53 5.26 -3.36
C ILE A 182 12.50 4.41 -4.10
N PHE A 183 11.89 4.96 -5.15
CA PHE A 183 10.91 4.28 -6.00
C PHE A 183 10.80 4.97 -7.36
N ARG A 184 9.96 4.44 -8.25
CA ARG A 184 9.54 5.06 -9.49
C ARG A 184 8.04 5.27 -9.48
N VAL A 185 7.62 6.50 -9.78
CA VAL A 185 6.21 6.84 -10.04
C VAL A 185 5.94 6.69 -11.53
N HIS A 186 4.80 6.11 -11.88
CA HIS A 186 4.34 5.95 -13.26
C HIS A 186 2.86 6.32 -13.35
N PHE A 187 2.55 7.31 -14.17
CA PHE A 187 1.20 7.67 -14.57
C PHE A 187 0.89 6.98 -15.88
N ASP A 188 0.03 5.97 -15.81
CA ASP A 188 -0.33 5.14 -16.94
C ASP A 188 -1.36 5.86 -17.81
N GLY A 189 -0.94 6.27 -19.01
CA GLY A 189 -1.78 6.95 -19.99
C GLY A 189 -2.82 6.05 -20.66
N SER A 190 -2.75 4.71 -20.58
CA SER A 190 -3.83 3.86 -21.09
C SER A 190 -5.01 3.83 -20.12
N ASP A 191 -4.72 3.51 -18.86
CA ASP A 191 -5.75 3.23 -17.85
C ASP A 191 -6.06 4.44 -16.98
N GLY A 192 -5.22 5.47 -17.00
CA GLY A 192 -5.40 6.68 -16.20
C GLY A 192 -5.22 6.40 -14.72
N LYS A 193 -4.10 5.81 -14.34
CA LYS A 193 -3.80 5.47 -12.94
C LYS A 193 -2.38 5.88 -12.56
N CYS A 194 -2.19 6.27 -11.31
CA CYS A 194 -0.88 6.42 -10.71
C CYS A 194 -0.44 5.07 -10.15
N GLN A 195 0.79 4.68 -10.44
CA GLN A 195 1.43 3.45 -9.99
C GLN A 195 2.74 3.76 -9.27
N ILE A 196 3.08 2.95 -8.28
CA ILE A 196 4.36 3.01 -7.57
C ILE A 196 5.08 1.70 -7.85
N SER A 197 6.35 1.77 -8.24
CA SER A 197 7.15 0.57 -8.52
C SER A 197 8.54 0.71 -7.93
N ARG A 198 9.16 -0.44 -7.63
CA ARG A 198 10.52 -0.51 -7.07
C ARG A 198 10.68 0.29 -5.78
N LEU A 199 9.62 0.38 -4.96
CA LEU A 199 9.72 0.92 -3.62
C LEU A 199 10.42 -0.12 -2.74
N ARG A 200 11.66 0.16 -2.34
CA ARG A 200 12.43 -0.78 -1.51
C ARG A 200 11.77 -0.97 -0.15
N ILE A 201 11.62 -2.21 0.31
CA ILE A 201 11.02 -2.51 1.62
C ILE A 201 11.73 -1.85 2.79
N ARG A 202 13.03 -1.51 2.65
CA ARG A 202 13.81 -0.76 3.66
C ARG A 202 13.32 0.67 3.92
N HIS A 203 12.45 1.20 3.05
CA HIS A 203 11.78 2.49 3.23
C HIS A 203 10.38 2.35 3.83
N CYS A 204 9.98 1.10 4.11
CA CYS A 204 8.76 0.72 4.78
C CYS A 204 9.12 0.19 6.18
N ARG A 205 8.12 0.07 7.04
CA ARG A 205 8.25 -0.65 8.31
C ARG A 205 7.66 -2.06 8.14
N MET A 206 8.49 -3.07 8.36
CA MET A 206 8.02 -4.45 8.48
C MET A 206 7.33 -4.61 9.82
N LEU A 207 6.03 -4.91 9.78
CA LEU A 207 5.21 -5.12 10.98
C LEU A 207 5.13 -6.61 11.33
N LEU A 208 5.03 -7.50 10.34
CA LEU A 208 4.99 -8.94 10.51
C LEU A 208 5.41 -9.67 9.24
N GLU A 209 6.10 -10.80 9.37
CA GLU A 209 6.36 -11.73 8.28
C GLU A 209 6.11 -13.17 8.73
N TRP A 210 5.61 -14.02 7.83
CA TRP A 210 5.40 -15.44 8.12
C TRP A 210 5.22 -16.25 6.84
N ASP A 211 5.52 -17.54 6.95
CA ASP A 211 5.27 -18.49 5.87
C ASP A 211 3.95 -19.21 6.05
N PHE A 212 3.27 -19.46 4.93
CA PHE A 212 2.15 -20.36 4.83
C PHE A 212 2.47 -21.49 3.87
N ARG A 213 2.35 -22.74 4.31
CA ARG A 213 2.55 -23.91 3.45
C ARG A 213 1.27 -24.25 2.71
N VAL A 214 1.32 -24.16 1.39
CA VAL A 214 0.23 -24.60 0.51
C VAL A 214 0.19 -26.12 0.50
N ARG A 215 -1.02 -26.68 0.53
CA ARG A 215 -1.24 -28.12 0.37
C ARG A 215 -1.29 -28.45 -1.12
N GLU A 216 -0.70 -29.57 -1.51
CA GLU A 216 -0.76 -30.09 -2.89
C GLU A 216 -2.16 -30.61 -3.25
#